data_AF-A0A3N2P4I4-F1
#
_entry.id   AF-A0A3N2P4I4-F1
#
_cell.length_a   1.000
_cell.length_b   1.000
_cell.length_c   1.000
_cell.angle_alpha   90.00
_cell.angle_beta   90.00
_cell.angle_gamma   90.00
#
_symmetry.space_group_name_H-M   'P 1'
#
loop_
_entity.id
_entity.type
_entity.pdbx_description
1 polymer ?
#
loop_
_entity_poly.entity_id
_entity_poly.type
_entity_poly.pdbx_seq_one_letter_code
_entity_poly.pdbx_strand_id
1 'polypeptide(L)'
;MSDPPRYVLPSMTDAAAVLRRLARAGWRTREGFAVTEPGWDLMDARLVLFGRVPDAETVRLAVLAAARGAGVVAIVDPTGDVGRALVDDLARLGPVRQDPDREPEPDPESVLARLVPEQRALLERLADGETIASAAAAEFLSLRTANRRIAQARQALGVRTTREAVLAYLRQRRRAE
;
A
#
# COMPACT_ATOMS: atom_id res chain seq x y z
N MET A 1 -4.49 -11.22 3.86
CA MET A 1 -5.65 -10.32 3.96
C MET A 1 -5.17 -8.90 3.69
N SER A 2 -5.86 -8.13 2.84
CA SER A 2 -5.41 -6.77 2.50
C SER A 2 -5.85 -5.80 3.60
N ASP A 3 -4.92 -4.99 4.10
CA ASP A 3 -5.17 -3.93 5.09
C ASP A 3 -6.26 -2.95 4.59
N PRO A 4 -7.16 -2.43 5.46
CA PRO A 4 -8.22 -1.53 5.03
C PRO A 4 -7.68 -0.22 4.47
N PRO A 5 -8.29 0.30 3.40
CA PRO A 5 -7.89 1.58 2.85
C PRO A 5 -8.21 2.71 3.83
N ARG A 6 -7.21 3.55 4.15
CA ARG A 6 -7.39 4.76 4.95
C ARG A 6 -6.89 5.96 4.15
N TYR A 7 -7.81 6.84 3.77
CA TYR A 7 -7.54 8.05 2.99
C TYR A 7 -8.01 9.29 3.74
N VAL A 8 -7.19 10.35 3.70
CA VAL A 8 -7.52 11.69 4.18
C VAL A 8 -7.28 12.65 3.02
N LEU A 9 -8.35 13.18 2.45
CA LEU A 9 -8.30 13.91 1.17
C LEU A 9 -8.89 15.31 1.34
N PRO A 10 -8.32 16.33 0.67
CA PRO A 10 -8.77 17.71 0.84
C PRO A 10 -10.11 18.00 0.15
N SER A 11 -10.52 17.18 -0.82
CA SER A 11 -11.68 17.47 -1.66
C SER A 11 -12.62 16.28 -1.87
N MET A 12 -13.88 16.60 -2.15
CA MET A 12 -14.89 15.61 -2.54
C MET A 12 -14.57 14.95 -3.89
N THR A 13 -13.92 15.68 -4.80
CA THR A 13 -13.53 15.17 -6.12
C THR A 13 -12.53 14.04 -6.00
N ASP A 14 -11.50 14.24 -5.16
CA ASP A 14 -10.47 13.23 -4.86
C ASP A 14 -11.08 12.01 -4.17
N ALA A 15 -11.94 12.25 -3.17
CA ALA A 15 -12.65 11.19 -2.50
C ALA A 15 -13.53 10.38 -3.46
N ALA A 16 -14.25 11.03 -4.38
CA ALA A 16 -15.06 10.34 -5.37
C ALA A 16 -14.22 9.47 -6.33
N ALA A 17 -13.02 9.92 -6.72
CA ALA A 17 -12.10 9.12 -7.52
C ALA A 17 -11.64 7.86 -6.78
N VAL A 18 -11.23 8.01 -5.51
CA VAL A 18 -10.82 6.90 -4.65
C VAL A 18 -11.97 5.93 -4.39
N LEU A 19 -13.17 6.42 -4.08
CA LEU A 19 -14.34 5.57 -3.82
C LEU A 19 -14.73 4.72 -5.03
N ARG A 20 -14.70 5.30 -6.25
CA ARG A 20 -14.92 4.53 -7.49
C ARG A 20 -13.88 3.42 -7.67
N ARG A 21 -12.60 3.69 -7.36
CA ARG A 21 -11.53 2.70 -7.41
C ARG A 21 -11.74 1.58 -6.38
N LEU A 22 -12.08 1.94 -5.15
CA LEU A 22 -12.34 0.98 -4.08
C LEU A 22 -13.56 0.09 -4.39
N ALA A 23 -14.63 0.67 -4.93
CA ALA A 23 -15.80 -0.08 -5.37
C ALA A 23 -15.44 -1.14 -6.44
N ARG A 24 -14.61 -0.77 -7.43
CA ARG A 24 -14.10 -1.72 -8.44
C ARG A 24 -13.21 -2.82 -7.85
N ALA A 25 -12.52 -2.53 -6.75
CA ALA A 25 -11.74 -3.52 -5.99
C ALA A 25 -12.60 -4.40 -5.05
N GLY A 26 -13.93 -4.24 -5.08
CA GLY A 26 -14.89 -5.05 -4.33
C GLY A 26 -15.23 -4.53 -2.94
N TRP A 27 -14.89 -3.27 -2.63
CA TRP A 27 -15.32 -2.64 -1.37
C TRP A 27 -16.74 -2.08 -1.49
N ARG A 28 -17.53 -2.24 -0.43
CA ARG A 28 -18.85 -1.60 -0.30
C ARG A 28 -18.67 -0.23 0.34
N THR A 29 -19.18 0.82 -0.30
CA THR A 29 -19.03 2.20 0.21
C THR A 29 -20.30 2.66 0.92
N ARG A 30 -20.18 3.32 2.06
CA ARG A 30 -21.28 3.95 2.78
C ARG A 30 -20.89 5.34 3.26
N GLU A 31 -21.82 6.28 3.13
CA GLU A 31 -21.64 7.63 3.66
C GLU A 31 -21.86 7.68 5.17
N GLY A 32 -21.03 8.45 5.87
CA GLY A 32 -21.03 8.60 7.32
C GLY A 32 -20.13 7.59 8.02
N PHE A 33 -19.60 8.00 9.18
CA PHE A 33 -18.66 7.21 9.98
C PHE A 33 -19.31 6.42 11.12
N ALA A 34 -20.63 6.55 11.30
CA ALA A 34 -21.36 5.78 12.29
C ALA A 34 -21.37 4.30 11.90
N VAL A 35 -20.80 3.44 12.75
CA VAL A 35 -20.87 1.99 12.60
C VAL A 35 -22.19 1.52 13.19
N THR A 36 -23.08 0.99 12.35
CA THR A 36 -24.40 0.48 12.77
C THR A 36 -24.42 -1.04 12.85
N GLU A 37 -23.33 -1.68 12.44
CA GLU A 37 -23.18 -3.13 12.38
C GLU A 37 -23.03 -3.72 13.80
N PRO A 38 -23.78 -4.79 14.13
CA PRO A 38 -23.74 -5.38 15.46
C PRO A 38 -22.43 -6.14 15.74
N GLY A 39 -21.73 -6.62 14.68
CA GLY A 39 -20.45 -7.32 14.79
C GLY A 39 -19.27 -6.38 15.00
N TRP A 40 -18.34 -6.75 15.89
CA TRP A 40 -17.15 -5.93 16.18
C TRP A 40 -16.19 -5.83 14.99
N ASP A 41 -15.97 -6.94 14.29
CA ASP A 41 -15.05 -7.03 13.15
C ASP A 41 -15.76 -6.78 11.81
N LEU A 42 -15.26 -5.79 11.06
CA LEU A 42 -15.75 -5.40 9.75
C LEU A 42 -14.81 -5.82 8.60
N MET A 43 -13.72 -6.55 8.89
CA MET A 43 -12.75 -7.02 7.89
C MET A 43 -13.40 -7.78 6.76
N ASP A 44 -14.20 -8.80 7.09
CA ASP A 44 -14.86 -9.64 6.11
C ASP A 44 -15.96 -8.89 5.35
N ALA A 45 -16.50 -7.82 5.94
CA ALA A 45 -17.55 -7.02 5.33
C ALA A 45 -17.06 -6.16 4.17
N ARG A 46 -15.73 -5.95 4.04
CA ARG A 46 -15.08 -5.07 3.04
C ARG A 46 -15.83 -3.75 2.90
N LEU A 47 -16.16 -3.13 4.03
CA LEU A 47 -16.91 -1.86 4.11
C LEU A 47 -15.94 -0.68 4.14
N VAL A 48 -16.25 0.37 3.38
CA VAL A 48 -15.55 1.67 3.39
C VAL A 48 -16.56 2.74 3.79
N LEU A 49 -16.25 3.46 4.87
CA LEU A 49 -17.00 4.62 5.30
C LEU A 49 -16.36 5.90 4.75
N PHE A 50 -17.19 6.82 4.28
CA PHE A 50 -16.70 8.09 3.75
C PHE A 50 -17.56 9.27 4.18
N GLY A 51 -16.96 10.45 4.25
CA GLY A 51 -17.67 11.66 4.63
C GLY A 51 -16.75 12.83 4.94
N ARG A 52 -17.34 14.00 5.14
CA ARG A 52 -16.62 15.18 5.64
C ARG A 52 -16.32 15.03 7.12
N VAL A 53 -15.18 15.55 7.55
CA VAL A 53 -14.77 15.56 8.97
C VAL A 53 -14.62 17.01 9.43
N PRO A 54 -15.71 17.65 9.87
CA PRO A 54 -15.68 19.06 10.28
C PRO A 54 -15.15 19.27 11.70
N ASP A 55 -15.18 18.24 12.56
CA ASP A 55 -14.94 18.36 13.99
C ASP A 55 -14.29 17.11 14.61
N ALA A 56 -13.89 17.24 15.88
CA ALA A 56 -13.24 16.18 16.64
C ALA A 56 -14.16 15.00 16.97
N GLU A 57 -15.49 15.18 16.99
CA GLU A 57 -16.41 14.07 17.19
C GLU A 57 -16.42 13.16 15.97
N THR A 58 -16.45 13.77 14.78
CA THR A 58 -16.39 13.04 13.52
C THR A 58 -15.04 12.33 13.35
N VAL A 59 -13.95 12.92 13.84
CA VAL A 59 -12.63 12.25 13.93
C VAL A 59 -12.73 10.97 14.74
N ARG A 60 -13.30 11.03 15.95
CA ARG A 60 -13.48 9.85 16.82
C ARG A 60 -14.26 8.74 16.14
N LEU A 61 -15.35 9.08 15.45
CA LEU A 61 -16.16 8.12 14.71
C LEU A 61 -15.37 7.47 13.55
N ALA A 62 -14.63 8.26 12.79
CA ALA A 62 -13.81 7.75 11.69
C ALA A 62 -12.70 6.80 12.18
N VAL A 63 -12.02 7.16 13.27
CA VAL A 63 -10.97 6.34 13.88
C VAL A 63 -11.56 5.05 14.46
N LEU A 64 -12.71 5.12 15.14
CA LEU A 64 -13.40 3.94 15.66
C LEU A 64 -13.79 2.98 14.54
N ALA A 65 -14.30 3.49 13.42
CA ALA A 65 -14.61 2.68 12.25
C ALA A 65 -13.36 1.98 11.68
N ALA A 66 -12.24 2.71 11.56
CA ALA A 66 -10.97 2.13 11.12
C ALA A 66 -10.44 1.06 12.08
N ALA A 67 -10.56 1.27 13.39
CA ALA A 67 -10.13 0.32 14.42
C ALA A 67 -10.95 -0.98 14.41
N ARG A 68 -12.23 -0.89 14.00
CA ARG A 68 -13.10 -2.05 13.76
C ARG A 68 -12.89 -2.71 12.40
N GLY A 69 -11.97 -2.19 11.61
CA GLY A 69 -11.60 -2.76 10.32
C GLY A 69 -12.38 -2.23 9.12
N ALA A 70 -13.17 -1.17 9.25
CA ALA A 70 -13.69 -0.50 8.07
C ALA A 70 -12.56 0.25 7.35
N GLY A 71 -12.63 0.31 6.02
CA GLY A 71 -11.92 1.33 5.27
C GLY A 71 -12.50 2.71 5.56
N VAL A 72 -11.67 3.75 5.49
CA VAL A 72 -12.06 5.14 5.77
C VAL A 72 -11.59 6.04 4.64
N VAL A 73 -12.48 6.88 4.13
CA VAL A 73 -12.16 7.98 3.20
C VAL A 73 -12.70 9.27 3.81
N ALA A 74 -11.85 9.99 4.52
CA ALA A 74 -12.17 11.24 5.17
C ALA A 74 -11.90 12.44 4.26
N ILE A 75 -12.87 13.36 4.19
CA ILE A 75 -12.74 14.62 3.46
C ILE A 75 -12.50 15.74 4.46
N VAL A 76 -11.27 16.21 4.53
CA VAL A 76 -10.83 17.26 5.46
C VAL A 76 -9.52 17.86 4.94
N ASP A 77 -9.29 19.14 5.22
CA ASP A 77 -7.99 19.76 4.98
C ASP A 77 -6.93 19.08 5.87
N PRO A 78 -5.94 18.37 5.30
CA PRO A 78 -4.93 17.66 6.07
C PRO A 78 -3.97 18.59 6.82
N THR A 79 -3.93 19.89 6.47
CA THR A 79 -3.05 20.86 7.12
C THR A 79 -3.70 21.52 8.35
N GLY A 80 -5.03 21.52 8.42
CA GLY A 80 -5.79 22.03 9.55
C GLY A 80 -5.67 21.15 10.80
N ASP A 81 -6.01 21.69 11.97
CA ASP A 81 -5.89 21.00 13.26
C ASP A 81 -6.66 19.67 13.29
N VAL A 82 -7.89 19.67 12.76
CA VAL A 82 -8.74 18.47 12.67
C VAL A 82 -8.13 17.41 11.74
N GLY A 83 -7.59 17.82 10.59
CA GLY A 83 -6.96 16.93 9.63
C GLY A 83 -5.68 16.30 10.17
N ARG A 84 -4.84 17.09 10.84
CA ARG A 84 -3.62 16.60 11.51
C ARG A 84 -3.94 15.59 12.60
N ALA A 85 -4.89 15.90 13.48
CA ALA A 85 -5.33 14.98 14.53
C ALA A 85 -5.86 13.66 13.93
N LEU A 86 -6.65 13.73 12.87
CA LEU A 86 -7.17 12.54 12.19
C LEU A 86 -6.06 11.68 11.57
N VAL A 87 -5.08 12.31 10.92
CA VAL A 87 -3.94 11.60 10.33
C VAL A 87 -3.12 10.92 11.41
N ASP A 88 -2.80 11.63 12.49
CA ASP A 88 -2.03 11.07 13.62
C ASP A 88 -2.75 9.89 14.26
N ASP A 89 -4.07 9.96 14.41
CA ASP A 89 -4.87 8.88 14.99
C ASP A 89 -4.96 7.66 14.07
N LEU A 90 -5.22 7.86 12.78
CA LEU A 90 -5.30 6.77 11.81
C LEU A 90 -3.93 6.13 11.54
N ALA A 91 -2.84 6.91 11.58
CA ALA A 91 -1.47 6.42 11.38
C ALA A 91 -1.05 5.39 12.44
N ARG A 92 -1.62 5.47 13.65
CA ARG A 92 -1.40 4.46 14.70
C ARG A 92 -2.01 3.10 14.38
N LEU A 93 -3.01 3.06 13.50
CA LEU A 93 -3.65 1.82 13.04
C LEU A 93 -2.98 1.24 11.79
N GLY A 94 -2.13 2.04 11.12
CA GLY A 94 -1.42 1.68 9.88
C GLY A 94 -1.43 2.81 8.85
N PRO A 95 -1.01 2.55 7.60
CA PRO A 95 -0.70 3.60 6.63
C PRO A 95 -1.91 4.46 6.23
N VAL A 96 -1.75 5.78 6.33
CA VAL A 96 -2.74 6.78 5.89
C VAL A 96 -2.29 7.40 4.58
N ARG A 97 -3.22 7.53 3.63
CA ARG A 97 -2.95 8.07 2.29
C ARG A 97 -3.58 9.44 2.15
N GLN A 98 -2.78 10.39 1.69
CA GLN A 98 -3.23 11.76 1.42
C GLN A 98 -3.28 12.08 -0.08
N ASP A 99 -2.74 11.19 -0.91
CA ASP A 99 -2.71 11.30 -2.36
C ASP A 99 -3.80 10.38 -2.96
N PRO A 100 -4.77 10.91 -3.73
CA PRO A 100 -5.82 10.13 -4.34
C PRO A 100 -5.31 9.18 -5.44
N ASP A 101 -4.23 9.53 -6.13
CA ASP A 101 -3.69 8.74 -7.25
C ASP A 101 -2.73 7.67 -6.78
N ARG A 102 -2.24 7.75 -5.54
CA ARG A 102 -1.40 6.73 -4.94
C ARG A 102 -2.18 5.43 -4.70
N GLU A 103 -2.02 4.47 -5.61
CA GLU A 103 -2.47 3.10 -5.42
C GLU A 103 -1.89 2.49 -4.12
N PRO A 104 -2.55 1.48 -3.51
CA PRO A 104 -1.89 0.65 -2.51
C PRO A 104 -0.57 0.17 -3.10
N GLU A 105 0.55 0.71 -2.65
CA GLU A 105 1.82 0.05 -2.89
C GLU A 105 1.67 -1.35 -2.28
N PRO A 106 1.83 -2.42 -3.07
CA PRO A 106 1.76 -3.76 -2.53
C PRO A 106 2.75 -3.84 -1.36
N ASP A 107 2.27 -4.38 -0.24
CA ASP A 107 3.02 -4.54 0.99
C ASP A 107 4.48 -4.97 0.69
N PRO A 108 5.50 -4.22 1.15
CA PRO A 108 6.90 -4.52 0.86
C PRO A 108 7.27 -5.97 1.17
N GLU A 109 6.69 -6.51 2.25
CA GLU A 109 6.87 -7.90 2.64
C GLU A 109 6.23 -8.85 1.62
N SER A 110 5.03 -8.52 1.11
CA SER A 110 4.36 -9.26 0.03
C SER A 110 5.15 -9.28 -1.27
N VAL A 111 5.93 -8.24 -1.59
CA VAL A 111 6.67 -8.18 -2.86
C VAL A 111 8.01 -8.91 -2.76
N LEU A 112 8.76 -8.74 -1.67
CA LEU A 112 9.98 -9.52 -1.42
C LEU A 112 9.67 -11.01 -1.25
N ALA A 113 8.52 -11.36 -0.66
CA ALA A 113 8.04 -12.73 -0.55
C ALA A 113 7.68 -13.38 -1.90
N ARG A 114 7.40 -12.59 -2.94
CA ARG A 114 7.16 -13.13 -4.31
C ARG A 114 8.44 -13.51 -5.03
N LEU A 115 9.60 -13.01 -4.58
CA LEU A 115 10.89 -13.34 -5.18
C LEU A 115 11.48 -14.59 -4.53
N VAL A 116 11.94 -15.54 -5.36
CA VAL A 116 12.70 -16.69 -4.85
C VAL A 116 14.10 -16.25 -4.38
N PRO A 117 14.76 -17.00 -3.48
CA PRO A 117 16.05 -16.62 -2.93
C PRO A 117 17.10 -16.25 -3.99
N GLU A 118 17.18 -17.00 -5.09
CA GLU A 118 18.17 -16.74 -6.14
C GLU A 118 17.85 -15.46 -6.93
N GLN A 119 16.57 -15.10 -7.06
CA GLN A 119 16.19 -13.82 -7.69
C GLN A 119 16.59 -12.65 -6.80
N ARG A 120 16.41 -12.79 -5.48
CA ARG A 120 16.79 -11.79 -4.50
C ARG A 120 18.31 -11.59 -4.48
N ALA A 121 19.07 -12.67 -4.42
CA ALA A 121 20.54 -12.62 -4.41
C ALA A 121 21.10 -11.97 -5.69
N LEU A 122 20.54 -12.30 -6.86
CA LEU A 122 20.91 -11.63 -8.11
C LEU A 122 20.58 -10.12 -8.09
N LEU A 123 19.42 -9.71 -7.58
CA LEU A 123 19.05 -8.29 -7.51
C LEU A 123 19.89 -7.52 -6.48
N GLU A 124 20.28 -8.15 -5.36
CA GLU A 124 21.18 -7.58 -4.35
C GLU A 124 22.52 -7.23 -4.98
N ARG A 125 23.17 -8.19 -5.65
CA ARG A 125 24.46 -7.95 -6.32
C ARG A 125 24.40 -6.88 -7.40
N LEU A 126 23.32 -6.87 -8.19
CA LEU A 126 23.11 -5.82 -9.18
C LEU A 126 22.89 -4.45 -8.53
N ALA A 127 22.26 -4.40 -7.36
CA ALA A 127 22.12 -3.17 -6.58
C ALA A 127 23.47 -2.68 -6.04
N ASP A 128 24.39 -3.59 -5.72
CA ASP A 128 25.78 -3.29 -5.32
C ASP A 128 26.68 -2.91 -6.51
N GLY A 129 26.13 -2.88 -7.73
CA GLY A 129 26.82 -2.46 -8.94
C GLY A 129 27.55 -3.58 -9.68
N GLU A 130 27.36 -4.84 -9.28
CA GLU A 130 27.91 -5.97 -10.03
C GLU A 130 27.27 -6.09 -11.42
N THR A 131 28.01 -6.67 -12.36
CA THR A 131 27.44 -7.06 -13.66
C THR A 131 26.63 -8.36 -13.53
N ILE A 132 25.72 -8.61 -14.48
CA ILE A 132 24.95 -9.88 -14.50
C ILE A 132 25.88 -11.09 -14.57
N ALA A 133 27.01 -11.00 -15.27
CA ALA A 133 27.98 -12.08 -15.35
C ALA A 133 28.68 -12.35 -14.01
N SER A 134 29.07 -11.29 -13.29
CA SER A 134 29.66 -11.39 -11.95
C SER A 134 28.67 -11.99 -10.96
N ALA A 135 27.44 -11.46 -10.94
CA ALA A 135 26.38 -11.95 -10.08
C ALA A 135 26.03 -13.42 -10.40
N ALA A 136 26.01 -13.81 -11.68
CA ALA A 136 25.77 -15.20 -12.06
C ALA A 136 26.87 -16.12 -11.55
N ALA A 137 28.14 -15.73 -11.71
CA ALA A 137 29.27 -16.53 -11.23
C ALA A 137 29.24 -16.70 -9.71
N ALA A 138 28.92 -15.63 -8.98
CA ALA A 138 28.89 -15.64 -7.52
C ALA A 138 27.69 -16.42 -6.95
N GLU A 139 26.59 -16.54 -7.72
CA GLU A 139 25.44 -17.40 -7.39
C GLU A 139 25.54 -18.81 -8.01
N PHE A 140 26.70 -19.18 -8.58
CA PHE A 140 26.93 -20.48 -9.24
C PHE A 140 25.92 -20.80 -10.36
N LEU A 141 25.45 -19.77 -11.08
CA LEU A 141 24.50 -19.88 -12.18
C LEU A 141 25.17 -19.65 -13.54
N SER A 142 24.67 -20.33 -14.57
CA SER A 142 24.98 -19.94 -15.95
C SER A 142 24.42 -18.56 -16.27
N LEU A 143 25.07 -17.82 -17.17
CA LEU A 143 24.60 -16.52 -17.63
C LEU A 143 23.16 -16.58 -18.19
N ARG A 144 22.80 -17.66 -18.89
CA ARG A 144 21.45 -17.88 -19.40
C ARG A 144 20.43 -18.06 -18.27
N THR A 145 20.80 -18.81 -17.24
CA THR A 145 19.94 -19.03 -16.07
C THR A 145 19.74 -17.73 -15.29
N ALA A 146 20.81 -16.96 -15.06
CA ALA A 146 20.72 -15.65 -14.40
C ALA A 146 19.80 -14.68 -15.16
N ASN A 147 19.96 -14.58 -16.49
CA ASN A 147 19.07 -13.77 -17.33
C ASN A 147 17.61 -14.23 -17.24
N ARG A 148 17.35 -15.54 -17.23
CA ARG A 148 16.00 -16.08 -17.04
C ARG A 148 15.43 -15.71 -15.66
N ARG A 149 16.23 -15.80 -14.59
CA ARG A 149 15.80 -15.44 -13.23
C ARG A 149 15.50 -13.95 -13.11
N ILE A 150 16.32 -13.08 -13.71
CA ILE A 150 16.07 -11.63 -13.75
C ILE A 150 14.78 -11.32 -14.52
N ALA A 151 14.54 -12.00 -15.65
CA ALA A 151 13.30 -11.84 -16.40
C ALA A 151 12.06 -12.26 -15.58
N GLN A 152 12.15 -13.36 -14.84
CA GLN A 152 11.08 -13.81 -13.92
C GLN A 152 10.88 -12.82 -12.77
N ALA A 153 11.96 -12.29 -12.18
CA ALA A 153 11.89 -11.28 -11.13
C ALA A 153 11.18 -10.01 -11.63
N ARG A 154 11.51 -9.54 -12.84
CA ARG A 154 10.80 -8.42 -13.48
C ARG A 154 9.30 -8.66 -13.61
N GLN A 155 8.90 -9.88 -14.03
CA GLN A 155 7.49 -10.25 -14.13
C GLN A 155 6.81 -10.25 -12.76
N ALA A 156 7.44 -10.84 -11.74
CA ALA A 156 6.93 -10.86 -10.37
C ALA A 156 6.75 -9.44 -9.78
N LEU A 157 7.64 -8.51 -10.17
CA LEU A 157 7.62 -7.11 -9.74
C LEU A 157 6.74 -6.21 -10.64
N GLY A 158 6.20 -6.72 -11.76
CA GLY A 158 5.39 -5.94 -12.69
C GLY A 158 6.16 -4.87 -13.46
N VAL A 159 7.47 -5.03 -13.65
CA VAL A 159 8.36 -4.03 -14.30
C VAL A 159 8.89 -4.50 -15.65
N ARG A 160 9.33 -3.55 -16.47
CA ARG A 160 9.74 -3.79 -17.86
C ARG A 160 11.24 -3.87 -18.02
N THR A 161 12.04 -3.33 -17.12
CA THR A 161 13.51 -3.33 -17.24
C THR A 161 14.21 -3.87 -16.00
N THR A 162 15.45 -4.35 -16.16
CA THR A 162 16.29 -4.79 -15.04
C THR A 162 16.60 -3.62 -14.09
N ARG A 163 16.80 -2.41 -14.64
CA ARG A 163 17.02 -1.20 -13.82
C ARG A 163 15.81 -0.89 -12.94
N GLU A 164 14.60 -0.98 -13.49
CA GLU A 164 13.36 -0.81 -12.72
C GLU A 164 13.23 -1.88 -11.62
N ALA A 165 13.60 -3.13 -11.91
CA ALA A 165 13.58 -4.21 -10.92
C ALA A 165 14.55 -3.94 -9.75
N VAL A 166 15.78 -3.50 -10.05
CA VAL A 166 16.77 -3.12 -9.03
C VAL A 166 16.30 -1.92 -8.19
N LEU A 167 15.73 -0.90 -8.82
CA LEU A 167 15.19 0.25 -8.10
C LEU A 167 13.98 -0.11 -7.22
N ALA A 168 13.09 -0.98 -7.71
CA ALA A 168 11.97 -1.48 -6.92
C ALA A 168 12.45 -2.26 -5.70
N TYR A 169 13.46 -3.12 -5.89
CA TYR A 169 14.11 -3.88 -4.82
C TYR A 169 14.77 -2.97 -3.77
N LEU A 170 15.56 -1.97 -4.18
CA LEU A 170 16.21 -1.01 -3.27
C LEU A 170 15.23 -0.14 -2.47
N ARG A 171 14.08 0.22 -3.05
CA ARG A 171 13.02 0.94 -2.33
C ARG A 171 12.39 0.08 -1.23
N GLN A 172 12.32 -1.23 -1.44
CA GLN A 172 11.77 -2.17 -0.47
C GLN A 172 12.77 -2.46 0.65
N ARG A 173 14.05 -2.68 0.34
CA ARG A 173 15.11 -2.91 1.34
C ARG A 173 15.15 -1.80 2.39
N ARG A 174 15.13 -0.54 1.95
CA ARG A 174 15.11 0.66 2.82
C ARG A 174 13.88 0.82 3.71
N ARG A 175 12.81 0.05 3.48
CA ARG A 175 11.60 0.08 4.32
C ARG A 175 11.52 -1.09 5.29
N ALA A 176 12.35 -2.10 5.10
CA ALA A 176 12.46 -3.27 5.98
C ALA A 176 13.54 -3.08 7.06
N GLU A 177 14.46 -2.13 6.85
CA GLU A 177 15.42 -1.59 7.84
C GLU A 177 14.75 -0.57 8.75
#